data_AF-A0A838HJ99-F1
#
_entry.id   AF-A0A838HJ99-F1
#
_cell.length_a   1.000
_cell.length_b   1.000
_cell.length_c   1.000
_cell.angle_alpha   90.00
_cell.angle_beta   90.00
_cell.angle_gamma   90.00
#
_symmetry.space_group_name_H-M   'P 1'
#
loop_
_entity.id
_entity.type
_entity.pdbx_description
1 polymer ?
#
loop_
_entity_poly.entity_id
_entity_poly.type
_entity_poly.pdbx_seq_one_letter_code
_entity_poly.pdbx_strand_id
1 'polypeptide(L)'
;MKPAVLAAYVAQNLDLAWVLDDGQQRLLLGLRPDAFDDDRGVWGIVLAQTYALRGDQARPAIYADSARSLMRSSCATRQTRRGHVFLGLALAYMGRKADAVRERQRGLALMPVAKDARVGPYIQHQLARIYILVGEPEKALDQLGPRGEAPGSWSRDLPCDTQLSVEPP
;
A
#
# COMPACT_ATOMS: atom_id res chain seq x y z
N MET A 1 1.57 -6.27 26.00
CA MET A 1 1.81 -6.62 24.58
C MET A 1 3.28 -6.38 24.26
N LYS A 2 3.98 -7.32 23.63
CA LYS A 2 5.42 -7.14 23.30
C LYS A 2 5.57 -6.07 22.19
N PRO A 3 6.56 -5.16 22.25
CA PRO A 3 6.74 -4.09 21.25
C PRO A 3 6.77 -4.58 19.80
N ALA A 4 7.38 -5.74 19.54
CA ALA A 4 7.42 -6.37 18.21
C ALA A 4 6.04 -6.75 17.67
N VAL A 5 5.14 -7.25 18.52
CA VAL A 5 3.78 -7.66 18.13
C VAL A 5 2.94 -6.43 17.80
N LEU A 6 3.11 -5.34 18.56
CA LEU A 6 2.45 -4.08 18.25
C LEU A 6 2.94 -3.49 16.93
N ALA A 7 4.26 -3.49 16.69
CA ALA A 7 4.83 -3.01 15.43
C ALA A 7 4.34 -3.83 14.22
N ALA A 8 4.30 -5.16 14.33
CA ALA A 8 3.75 -6.03 13.30
C ALA A 8 2.26 -5.75 13.04
N TYR A 9 1.46 -5.61 14.11
CA TYR A 9 0.03 -5.32 14.01
C TYR A 9 -0.26 -3.95 13.36
N VAL A 10 0.50 -2.92 13.73
CA VAL A 10 0.38 -1.56 13.20
C VAL A 10 0.84 -1.49 11.73
N ALA A 11 1.90 -2.23 11.37
CA ALA A 11 2.37 -2.25 9.99
C ALA A 11 1.48 -3.09 9.06
N GLN A 12 0.86 -4.16 9.59
CA GLN A 12 -0.10 -5.00 8.88
C GLN A 12 -1.42 -4.26 8.63
N ASN A 13 -1.91 -3.51 9.61
CA ASN A 13 -3.19 -2.82 9.52
C ASN A 13 -2.98 -1.35 9.16
N LEU A 14 -3.47 -0.95 7.98
CA LEU A 14 -3.43 0.43 7.46
C LEU A 14 -2.05 0.92 7.01
N ASP A 15 -1.07 0.02 6.87
CA ASP A 15 0.24 0.33 6.27
C ASP A 15 0.99 1.45 7.04
N LEU A 16 0.79 1.51 8.37
CA LEU A 16 1.27 2.59 9.25
C LEU A 16 2.74 2.39 9.69
N ALA A 17 3.54 1.72 8.89
CA ALA A 17 4.98 1.58 9.16
C ALA A 17 5.70 2.93 9.24
N TRP A 18 5.13 3.99 8.65
CA TRP A 18 5.64 5.36 8.70
C TRP A 18 5.44 6.06 10.06
N VAL A 19 4.49 5.60 10.89
CA VAL A 19 4.27 6.11 12.25
C VAL A 19 5.34 5.59 13.21
N LEU A 20 5.96 4.44 12.88
CA LEU A 20 7.00 3.83 13.69
C LEU A 20 8.28 4.66 13.63
N ASP A 21 8.95 4.81 14.76
CA ASP A 21 10.28 5.42 14.82
C ASP A 21 11.35 4.54 14.12
N ASP A 22 12.53 5.09 13.88
CA ASP A 22 13.61 4.40 13.16
C ASP A 22 14.05 3.08 13.84
N GLY A 23 14.03 3.03 15.18
CA GLY A 23 14.36 1.82 15.93
C GLY A 23 13.28 0.73 15.78
N GLN A 24 12.02 1.12 15.86
CA GLN A 24 10.86 0.26 15.67
C GLN A 24 10.77 -0.26 14.23
N GLN A 25 11.06 0.57 13.23
CA GLN A 25 11.13 0.11 11.84
C GLN A 25 12.25 -0.91 11.65
N ARG A 26 13.44 -0.71 12.24
CA ARG A 26 14.53 -1.72 12.17
C ARG A 26 14.14 -3.02 12.87
N LEU A 27 13.47 -2.94 14.02
CA LEU A 27 12.95 -4.12 14.71
C LEU A 27 11.95 -4.87 13.83
N LEU A 28 11.00 -4.16 13.22
CA LEU A 28 10.00 -4.73 12.30
C LEU A 28 10.66 -5.48 11.14
N LEU A 29 11.70 -4.89 10.54
CA LEU A 29 12.47 -5.50 9.44
C LEU A 29 13.26 -6.74 9.87
N GLY A 30 13.53 -6.91 11.16
CA GLY A 30 14.15 -8.11 11.73
C GLY A 30 13.16 -9.23 12.05
N LEU A 31 11.85 -8.99 11.97
CA LEU A 31 10.85 -9.99 12.29
C LEU A 31 10.77 -11.08 11.22
N ARG A 32 10.49 -12.29 11.69
CA ARG A 32 10.32 -13.48 10.86
C ARG A 32 8.81 -13.75 10.64
N PRO A 33 8.44 -14.65 9.70
CA PRO A 33 7.05 -14.93 9.40
C PRO A 33 6.21 -15.41 10.59
N ASP A 34 6.81 -16.03 11.61
CA ASP A 34 6.17 -16.47 12.84
C ASP A 34 5.51 -15.32 13.63
N ALA A 35 6.05 -14.10 13.50
CA ALA A 35 5.43 -12.88 14.05
C ALA A 35 4.17 -12.42 13.30
N PHE A 36 3.83 -13.08 12.19
CA PHE A 36 2.70 -12.80 11.30
C PHE A 36 1.82 -14.03 11.10
N ASP A 37 1.68 -14.88 12.13
CA ASP A 37 0.93 -16.14 12.07
C ASP A 37 1.41 -17.07 10.93
N ASP A 38 2.71 -17.04 10.63
CA ASP A 38 3.36 -17.72 9.51
C ASP A 38 2.86 -17.29 8.11
N ASP A 39 2.12 -16.18 8.00
CA ASP A 39 1.68 -15.61 6.73
C ASP A 39 2.83 -14.87 6.03
N ARG A 40 3.57 -15.61 5.19
CA ARG A 40 4.65 -15.06 4.35
C ARG A 40 4.16 -13.99 3.36
N GLY A 41 2.87 -13.97 3.03
CA GLY A 41 2.22 -12.98 2.19
C GLY A 41 2.20 -11.61 2.85
N VAL A 42 1.62 -11.57 4.05
CA VAL A 42 1.56 -10.36 4.87
C VAL A 42 2.96 -9.90 5.24
N TRP A 43 3.79 -10.81 5.78
CA TRP A 43 5.17 -10.51 6.14
C TRP A 43 5.93 -9.87 4.96
N GLY A 44 5.85 -10.47 3.77
CA GLY A 44 6.54 -9.97 2.59
C GLY A 44 6.08 -8.56 2.17
N ILE A 45 4.79 -8.26 2.21
CA ILE A 45 4.29 -6.90 1.92
C ILE A 45 4.76 -5.91 2.97
N VAL A 46 4.70 -6.27 4.25
CA VAL A 46 5.11 -5.39 5.36
C VAL A 46 6.59 -5.05 5.28
N LEU A 47 7.47 -6.00 4.98
CA LEU A 47 8.88 -5.70 4.79
C LEU A 47 9.12 -4.89 3.51
N ALA A 48 8.43 -5.22 2.40
CA ALA A 48 8.59 -4.50 1.15
C ALA A 48 8.25 -3.02 1.29
N GLN A 49 7.12 -2.69 1.93
CA GLN A 49 6.72 -1.30 2.16
C GLN A 49 7.68 -0.58 3.11
N THR A 50 8.15 -1.23 4.18
CA THR A 50 9.02 -0.57 5.15
C THR A 50 10.39 -0.30 4.56
N TYR A 51 10.92 -1.21 3.72
CA TYR A 51 12.14 -0.93 2.97
C TYR A 51 11.96 0.20 1.95
N ALA A 52 10.83 0.23 1.23
CA ALA A 52 10.54 1.28 0.26
C ALA A 52 10.41 2.66 0.93
N LEU A 53 9.72 2.72 2.08
CA LEU A 53 9.61 3.92 2.91
C LEU A 53 10.99 4.45 3.34
N ARG A 54 11.92 3.55 3.63
CA ARG A 54 13.30 3.88 4.01
C ARG A 54 14.21 4.21 2.83
N GLY A 55 13.65 4.32 1.62
CA GLY A 55 14.37 4.69 0.40
C GLY A 55 15.18 3.56 -0.24
N ASP A 56 15.04 2.32 0.24
CA ASP A 56 15.76 1.18 -0.34
C ASP A 56 15.15 0.80 -1.69
N GLN A 57 15.99 0.67 -2.71
CA GLN A 57 15.55 0.41 -4.08
C GLN A 57 15.52 -1.08 -4.45
N ALA A 58 16.25 -1.93 -3.70
CA ALA A 58 16.46 -3.33 -4.06
C ALA A 58 15.60 -4.28 -3.21
N ARG A 59 15.58 -4.07 -1.89
CA ARG A 59 14.90 -4.96 -0.94
C ARG A 59 13.38 -5.00 -1.12
N PRO A 60 12.66 -3.91 -1.50
CA PRO A 60 11.22 -4.01 -1.70
C PRO A 60 10.80 -5.09 -2.69
N ALA A 61 11.51 -5.21 -3.82
CA ALA A 61 11.23 -6.23 -4.82
C ALA A 61 11.46 -7.65 -4.30
N ILE A 62 12.48 -7.87 -3.46
CA ILE A 62 12.81 -9.19 -2.87
C ILE A 62 11.69 -9.66 -1.93
N TYR A 63 11.25 -8.81 -1.01
CA TYR A 63 10.20 -9.17 -0.06
C TYR A 63 8.82 -9.23 -0.73
N ALA A 64 8.59 -8.42 -1.76
CA ALA A 64 7.39 -8.52 -2.58
C ALA A 64 7.32 -9.84 -3.37
N ASP A 65 8.44 -10.40 -3.81
CA ASP A 65 8.48 -11.72 -4.46
C ASP A 65 8.00 -12.84 -3.51
N SER A 66 8.39 -12.76 -2.23
CA SER A 66 7.91 -13.67 -1.18
C SER A 66 6.39 -13.58 -1.04
N ALA A 67 5.83 -12.37 -1.06
CA ALA A 67 4.38 -12.18 -0.97
C ALA A 67 3.64 -12.68 -2.22
N ARG A 68 4.18 -12.38 -3.41
CA ARG A 68 3.61 -12.78 -4.71
C ARG A 68 3.43 -14.30 -4.79
N SER A 69 4.41 -15.07 -4.32
CA SER A 69 4.35 -16.54 -4.37
C SER A 69 3.11 -17.09 -3.63
N LEU A 70 2.87 -16.61 -2.41
CA LEU A 70 1.72 -17.04 -1.61
C LEU A 70 0.39 -16.57 -2.23
N MET A 71 0.34 -15.30 -2.67
CA MET A 71 -0.88 -14.71 -3.23
C MET A 71 -1.28 -15.32 -4.57
N ARG A 72 -0.31 -15.72 -5.40
CA ARG A 72 -0.58 -16.43 -6.66
C ARG A 72 -1.19 -17.80 -6.40
N SER A 73 -0.66 -18.55 -5.44
CA SER A 73 -1.23 -19.84 -5.02
C SER A 73 -2.64 -19.67 -4.43
N SER A 74 -2.85 -18.64 -3.63
CA SER A 74 -4.17 -18.29 -3.10
C SER A 74 -5.16 -17.95 -4.22
N CYS A 75 -4.77 -17.15 -5.22
CA CYS A 75 -5.64 -16.83 -6.36
C CYS A 75 -5.94 -18.04 -7.26
N ALA A 76 -5.01 -18.99 -7.37
CA ALA A 76 -5.23 -20.24 -8.10
C ALA A 76 -6.29 -21.13 -7.44
N THR A 77 -6.40 -21.08 -6.12
CA THR A 77 -7.40 -21.87 -5.36
C THR A 77 -8.72 -21.12 -5.16
N ARG A 78 -8.65 -19.80 -4.93
CA ARG A 78 -9.81 -18.94 -4.68
C ARG A 78 -9.56 -17.52 -5.19
N GLN A 79 -10.29 -17.14 -6.23
CA GLN A 79 -10.25 -15.78 -6.76
C GLN A 79 -11.02 -14.84 -5.82
N THR A 80 -10.28 -14.06 -5.03
CA THR A 80 -10.85 -13.04 -4.13
C THR A 80 -10.36 -11.67 -4.54
N ARG A 81 -11.22 -10.65 -4.40
CA ARG A 81 -10.83 -9.24 -4.64
C ARG A 81 -9.55 -8.89 -3.88
N ARG A 82 -9.49 -9.25 -2.60
CA ARG A 82 -8.33 -8.99 -1.76
C ARG A 82 -7.07 -9.66 -2.31
N GLY A 83 -7.15 -10.94 -2.69
CA GLY A 83 -6.04 -11.67 -3.28
C GLY A 83 -5.46 -10.98 -4.51
N HIS A 84 -6.30 -10.58 -5.46
CA HIS A 84 -5.86 -9.87 -6.67
C HIS A 84 -5.25 -8.49 -6.36
N VAL A 85 -5.84 -7.72 -5.43
CA VAL A 85 -5.30 -6.40 -5.06
C VAL A 85 -3.91 -6.53 -4.43
N PHE A 86 -3.74 -7.44 -3.49
CA PHE A 86 -2.44 -7.63 -2.85
C PHE A 86 -1.40 -8.28 -3.77
N LEU A 87 -1.82 -9.15 -4.70
CA LEU A 87 -0.94 -9.64 -5.76
C LEU A 87 -0.48 -8.49 -6.66
N GLY A 88 -1.40 -7.58 -7.03
CA GLY A 88 -1.07 -6.36 -7.76
C GLY A 88 -0.10 -5.45 -7.02
N LEU A 89 -0.28 -5.30 -5.70
CA LEU A 89 0.63 -4.53 -4.84
C LEU A 89 2.03 -5.14 -4.80
N ALA A 90 2.15 -6.46 -4.63
CA ALA A 90 3.44 -7.15 -4.70
C ALA A 90 4.11 -6.92 -6.06
N LEU A 91 3.37 -7.07 -7.15
CA LEU A 91 3.88 -6.83 -8.51
C LEU A 91 4.33 -5.38 -8.72
N ALA A 92 3.65 -4.40 -8.11
CA ALA A 92 4.04 -2.99 -8.18
C ALA A 92 5.37 -2.73 -7.48
N TYR A 93 5.59 -3.27 -6.28
CA TYR A 93 6.90 -3.20 -5.59
C TYR A 93 8.03 -3.88 -6.37
N MET A 94 7.71 -4.86 -7.21
CA MET A 94 8.67 -5.49 -8.13
C MET A 94 8.90 -4.72 -9.43
N GLY A 95 8.28 -3.54 -9.62
CA GLY A 95 8.35 -2.76 -10.85
C GLY A 95 7.56 -3.34 -12.03
N ARG A 96 6.74 -4.38 -11.81
CA ARG A 96 5.95 -5.06 -12.86
C ARG A 96 4.63 -4.34 -13.12
N LYS A 97 4.73 -3.12 -13.65
CA LYS A 97 3.61 -2.18 -13.87
C LYS A 97 2.39 -2.81 -14.55
N ALA A 98 2.58 -3.41 -15.74
CA ALA A 98 1.46 -3.94 -16.52
C ALA A 98 0.71 -5.06 -15.78
N ASP A 99 1.46 -5.91 -15.08
CA ASP A 99 0.87 -7.00 -14.31
C ASP A 99 0.14 -6.48 -13.06
N ALA A 100 0.73 -5.49 -12.37
CA ALA A 100 0.12 -4.86 -11.21
C ALA A 100 -1.24 -4.23 -11.54
N VAL A 101 -1.32 -3.48 -12.65
CA VAL A 101 -2.56 -2.85 -13.12
C VAL A 101 -3.59 -3.90 -13.56
N ARG A 102 -3.16 -5.00 -14.18
CA ARG A 102 -4.08 -6.08 -14.55
C ARG A 102 -4.70 -6.76 -13.32
N GLU A 103 -3.91 -7.07 -12.30
CA GLU A 103 -4.45 -7.67 -11.07
C GLU A 103 -5.35 -6.69 -10.30
N ARG A 104 -5.00 -5.40 -10.28
CA ARG A 104 -5.86 -4.32 -9.78
C ARG A 104 -7.26 -4.37 -10.41
N GLN A 105 -7.32 -4.45 -11.75
CA GLN A 105 -8.56 -4.52 -12.51
C GLN A 105 -9.36 -5.80 -12.23
N ARG A 106 -8.68 -6.96 -12.13
CA ARG A 106 -9.34 -8.23 -11.75
C ARG A 106 -9.98 -8.15 -10.37
N GLY A 107 -9.30 -7.54 -9.40
CA GLY A 107 -9.87 -7.31 -8.08
C GLY A 107 -11.17 -6.49 -8.14
N LEU A 108 -11.15 -5.37 -8.88
CA LEU A 108 -12.33 -4.51 -9.07
C LEU A 108 -13.49 -5.21 -9.78
N ALA A 109 -13.19 -6.08 -10.76
CA ALA A 109 -14.20 -6.84 -11.47
C ALA A 109 -14.92 -7.86 -10.58
N LEU A 110 -14.21 -8.49 -9.62
CA LEU A 110 -14.80 -9.44 -8.69
C LEU A 110 -15.76 -8.77 -7.69
N MET A 111 -15.39 -7.59 -7.17
CA MET A 111 -16.25 -6.83 -6.27
C MET A 111 -15.92 -5.33 -6.37
N PRO A 112 -16.83 -4.51 -6.91
CA PRO A 112 -16.65 -3.07 -6.91
C PRO A 112 -16.51 -2.53 -5.48
N VAL A 113 -15.55 -1.61 -5.26
CA VAL A 113 -15.27 -0.99 -3.96
C VAL A 113 -16.54 -0.43 -3.31
N ALA A 114 -17.39 0.24 -4.09
CA ALA A 114 -18.61 0.89 -3.60
C ALA A 114 -19.65 -0.08 -3.00
N LYS A 115 -19.51 -1.38 -3.25
CA LYS A 115 -20.43 -2.41 -2.72
C LYS A 115 -19.97 -3.00 -1.39
N ASP A 116 -18.81 -2.58 -0.86
CA ASP A 116 -18.25 -3.09 0.39
C ASP A 116 -17.94 -1.92 1.33
N ALA A 117 -18.93 -1.49 2.11
CA ALA A 117 -18.77 -0.37 3.04
C ALA A 117 -17.72 -0.66 4.15
N ARG A 118 -17.44 -1.93 4.43
CA ARG A 118 -16.57 -2.33 5.55
C ARG A 118 -15.09 -2.35 5.18
N VAL A 119 -14.74 -2.90 4.02
CA VAL A 119 -13.34 -3.06 3.58
C VAL A 119 -13.05 -2.29 2.29
N GLY A 120 -14.08 -1.78 1.61
CA GLY A 120 -13.96 -0.98 0.39
C GLY A 120 -12.96 0.17 0.52
N PRO A 121 -13.07 1.05 1.52
CA PRO A 121 -12.14 2.18 1.68
C PRO A 121 -10.67 1.76 1.79
N TYR A 122 -10.38 0.72 2.58
CA TYR A 122 -9.01 0.19 2.69
C TYR A 122 -8.50 -0.34 1.35
N ILE A 123 -9.39 -0.95 0.56
CA ILE A 123 -9.02 -1.52 -0.73
C ILE A 123 -8.82 -0.41 -1.77
N GLN A 124 -9.63 0.64 -1.73
CA GLN A 124 -9.43 1.84 -2.52
C GLN A 124 -8.05 2.46 -2.26
N HIS A 125 -7.64 2.53 -0.99
CA HIS A 125 -6.30 2.94 -0.59
C HIS A 125 -5.21 2.06 -1.23
N GLN A 126 -5.32 0.73 -1.16
CA GLN A 126 -4.35 -0.17 -1.81
C GLN A 126 -4.33 0.00 -3.34
N LEU A 127 -5.49 0.18 -3.96
CA LEU A 127 -5.61 0.39 -5.41
C LEU A 127 -4.95 1.69 -5.87
N ALA A 128 -5.01 2.75 -5.04
CA ALA A 128 -4.32 4.01 -5.28
C ALA A 128 -2.80 3.85 -5.09
N ARG A 129 -2.36 3.13 -4.06
CA ARG A 129 -0.93 2.82 -3.84
C ARG A 129 -0.30 2.08 -5.00
N ILE A 130 -1.01 1.14 -5.62
CA ILE A 130 -0.53 0.45 -6.82
C ILE A 130 -0.18 1.47 -7.91
N TYR A 131 -1.00 2.50 -8.12
CA TYR A 131 -0.72 3.53 -9.11
C TYR A 131 0.49 4.39 -8.75
N ILE A 132 0.63 4.79 -7.48
CA ILE A 132 1.81 5.54 -7.00
C ILE A 132 3.09 4.74 -7.28
N LEU A 133 3.10 3.46 -6.90
CA LEU A 133 4.27 2.59 -7.03
C LEU A 133 4.67 2.31 -8.49
N VAL A 134 3.72 2.36 -9.43
CA VAL A 134 4.00 2.19 -10.86
C VAL A 134 4.20 3.52 -11.61
N GLY A 135 4.37 4.62 -10.87
CA GLY A 135 4.66 5.95 -11.42
C GLY A 135 3.47 6.61 -12.11
N GLU A 136 2.24 6.36 -11.63
CA GLU A 136 1.02 6.97 -12.14
C GLU A 136 0.25 7.73 -11.03
N PRO A 137 0.85 8.72 -10.35
CA PRO A 137 0.25 9.40 -9.21
C PRO A 137 -1.07 10.11 -9.55
N GLU A 138 -1.21 10.69 -10.74
CA GLU A 138 -2.46 11.33 -11.18
C GLU A 138 -3.63 10.34 -11.19
N LYS A 139 -3.40 9.13 -11.72
CA LYS A 139 -4.42 8.09 -11.69
C LYS A 139 -4.72 7.64 -10.26
N ALA A 140 -3.77 7.73 -9.33
CA ALA A 140 -4.02 7.45 -7.93
C ALA A 140 -4.97 8.48 -7.32
N LEU A 141 -4.75 9.78 -7.61
CA LEU A 141 -5.60 10.88 -7.16
C LEU A 141 -7.02 10.75 -7.72
N ASP A 142 -7.17 10.41 -9.01
CA ASP A 142 -8.49 10.16 -9.62
C ASP A 142 -9.28 9.04 -8.92
N GLN A 143 -8.60 8.09 -8.26
CA GLN A 143 -9.27 7.05 -7.47
C GLN A 143 -9.70 7.54 -6.09
N LEU A 144 -9.08 8.59 -5.56
CA LEU A 144 -9.31 9.09 -4.19
C LEU A 144 -10.19 10.34 -4.16
N GLY A 145 -10.23 11.10 -5.25
CA GLY A 145 -11.08 12.29 -5.37
C GLY A 145 -12.58 11.97 -5.37
N PRO A 146 -13.42 12.93 -4.98
CA PRO A 146 -14.86 12.82 -5.14
C PRO A 146 -15.18 12.60 -6.62
N ARG A 147 -16.03 11.61 -6.90
CA ARG A 147 -16.47 11.27 -8.25
C ARG A 147 -17.36 12.41 -8.79
N GLY A 148 -16.75 13.48 -9.29
CA GLY A 148 -17.47 14.65 -9.80
C GLY A 148 -16.65 15.92 -10.02
N GLU A 149 -15.47 16.07 -9.43
CA GLU A 149 -14.65 17.28 -9.62
C GLU A 149 -13.31 16.93 -10.26
N ALA A 150 -13.05 17.55 -11.42
CA ALA A 150 -11.84 17.31 -12.18
C ALA A 150 -10.59 17.68 -11.36
N PRO A 151 -9.47 16.94 -11.49
CA PRO A 151 -8.23 17.19 -10.75
C PRO A 151 -7.67 18.63 -10.89
N GLY A 152 -8.12 19.40 -11.88
CA GLY A 152 -7.76 20.81 -12.06
C GLY A 152 -8.61 21.85 -11.30
N SER A 153 -9.57 21.48 -10.44
CA SER A 153 -10.22 22.44 -9.52
C SER A 153 -9.39 22.67 -8.26
N TRP A 154 -8.76 21.61 -7.74
CA TRP A 154 -7.91 21.66 -6.53
C TRP A 154 -6.70 22.60 -6.64
N SER A 155 -6.17 22.79 -7.86
CA SER A 155 -5.03 23.68 -8.10
C SER A 155 -5.40 25.16 -8.21
N ARG A 156 -6.69 25.48 -8.44
CA ARG A 156 -7.15 26.86 -8.65
C ARG A 156 -7.62 27.54 -7.37
N ASP A 157 -7.95 26.77 -6.34
CA ASP A 157 -8.57 27.27 -5.12
C ASP A 157 -7.64 27.30 -3.90
N LEU A 158 -6.36 26.94 -4.04
CA LEU A 158 -5.36 27.22 -3.01
C LEU A 158 -4.87 28.67 -3.21
N PRO A 159 -5.20 29.62 -2.32
CA PRO A 159 -4.59 30.94 -2.39
C PRO A 159 -3.07 30.77 -2.23
N CYS A 160 -2.33 31.15 -3.27
CA CYS A 160 -0.88 31.02 -3.34
C CYS A 160 -0.15 31.95 -2.35
N ASP A 161 -0.88 32.78 -1.59
CA ASP A 161 -0.31 33.69 -0.61
C ASP A 161 -0.99 33.49 0.74
N THR A 162 -0.39 32.67 1.59
CA THR A 162 -0.38 32.98 3.02
C THR A 162 1.09 33.01 3.42
N GLN A 163 1.70 34.18 3.19
CA GLN A 163 2.92 34.55 3.89
C GLN A 163 2.64 34.41 5.39
N LEU A 164 3.13 33.32 5.99
CA LEU A 164 3.31 33.24 7.43
C LEU A 164 4.41 34.24 7.77
N SER A 165 4.00 35.48 8.06
CA SER A 165 4.83 36.46 8.72
C SER A 165 5.17 35.92 10.11
N VAL A 166 6.33 35.29 10.23
CA VAL A 166 6.98 35.04 11.50
C VAL A 166 7.70 36.33 11.87
N GLU A 167 7.13 37.12 12.78
CA GLU A 167 7.88 38.19 13.42
C GLU A 167 8.91 37.57 14.39
N PRO A 168 10.20 37.98 14.33
CA PRO A 168 11.23 37.51 15.25
C PRO A 168 11.17 38.31 16.59
N PRO A 169 11.83 37.81 17.66
CA PRO A 169 11.48 38.10 19.06
C PRO A 169 11.78 39.52 19.54
#